data_AF-A0A439PBD8-F1
#
_entry.id   AF-A0A439PBD8-F1
#
_cell.length_a   1.000
_cell.length_b   1.000
_cell.length_c   1.000
_cell.angle_alpha   90.00
_cell.angle_beta   90.00
_cell.angle_gamma   90.00
#
_symmetry.space_group_name_H-M   'P 1'
#
loop_
_entity.id
_entity.type
_entity.pdbx_description
1 polymer ?
#
loop_
_entity_poly.entity_id
_entity_poly.type
_entity_poly.pdbx_seq_one_letter_code
_entity_poly.pdbx_strand_id
1 'polypeptide(L)'
;MLSIFRKKSPDAEVAKELLEEGDRLADEAYKRQLAAFVPIATTDELLGKFVDDHGDGLRDTFRWFELQFLWGFFHEYVQTRQFPTNGFSRILVHIIHRLIHKHGLNLTQARDAALQLEDLYNKADGNFELISELGKKSFHDHSLDDAMVTVFMALAVALAKERDGTSTT
;
A
#
# COMPACT_ATOMS: atom_id res chain seq x y z
N MET A 1 -36.74 -27.02 13.45
CA MET A 1 -35.34 -27.15 12.96
C MET A 1 -35.30 -26.50 11.59
N LEU A 2 -35.11 -25.17 11.53
CA LEU A 2 -35.25 -24.40 10.28
C LEU A 2 -33.92 -24.40 9.51
N SER A 3 -33.91 -25.15 8.41
CA SER A 3 -32.92 -25.15 7.34
C SER A 3 -32.98 -23.82 6.58
N ILE A 4 -32.58 -22.73 7.23
CA ILE A 4 -32.32 -21.43 6.58
C ILE A 4 -30.85 -21.46 6.17
N PHE A 5 -30.53 -22.31 5.20
CA PHE A 5 -29.23 -22.24 4.56
C PHE A 5 -29.11 -20.88 3.88
N ARG A 6 -28.27 -20.04 4.52
CA ARG A 6 -27.53 -18.89 3.99
C ARG A 6 -27.53 -18.83 2.45
N LYS A 7 -28.56 -18.24 1.84
CA LYS A 7 -28.33 -17.55 0.57
C LYS A 7 -27.57 -16.29 0.95
N LYS A 8 -26.30 -16.19 0.52
CA LYS A 8 -25.59 -14.91 0.60
C LYS A 8 -26.45 -13.88 -0.13
N SER A 9 -26.67 -12.73 0.49
CA SER A 9 -27.36 -11.62 -0.17
C SER A 9 -26.62 -11.32 -1.48
N PRO A 10 -27.32 -11.03 -2.60
CA PRO A 10 -26.69 -10.52 -3.81
C PRO A 10 -25.68 -9.40 -3.53
N ASP A 11 -25.97 -8.53 -2.56
CA ASP A 11 -25.09 -7.43 -2.15
C ASP A 11 -23.77 -7.90 -1.54
N ALA A 12 -23.77 -9.05 -0.85
CA ALA A 12 -22.58 -9.62 -0.23
C ALA A 12 -21.65 -10.27 -1.25
N GLU A 13 -22.21 -10.86 -2.32
CA GLU A 13 -21.40 -11.40 -3.41
C GLU A 13 -20.83 -10.27 -4.28
N VAL A 14 -21.62 -9.24 -4.59
CA VAL A 14 -21.11 -8.04 -5.30
C VAL A 14 -20.00 -7.36 -4.50
N ALA A 15 -20.16 -7.23 -3.17
CA ALA A 15 -19.11 -6.67 -2.32
C ALA A 15 -17.83 -7.53 -2.32
N LYS A 16 -17.97 -8.85 -2.35
CA LYS A 16 -16.84 -9.78 -2.44
C LYS A 16 -16.14 -9.67 -3.80
N GLU A 17 -16.88 -9.64 -4.90
CA GLU A 17 -16.34 -9.48 -6.24
C GLU A 17 -15.55 -8.17 -6.37
N LEU A 18 -16.08 -7.06 -5.84
CA LEU A 18 -15.38 -5.77 -5.86
C LEU A 18 -14.09 -5.79 -5.03
N LEU A 19 -14.07 -6.52 -3.90
CA LEU A 19 -12.86 -6.70 -3.09
C LEU A 19 -11.81 -7.54 -3.82
N GLU A 20 -12.23 -8.65 -4.43
CA GLU A 20 -11.35 -9.56 -5.18
C GLU A 20 -10.79 -8.88 -6.44
N GLU A 21 -11.62 -8.11 -7.16
CA GLU A 21 -11.18 -7.35 -8.32
C GLU A 21 -10.16 -6.27 -7.93
N GLY A 22 -10.47 -5.47 -6.90
CA GLY A 22 -9.58 -4.44 -6.41
C GLY A 22 -8.24 -5.02 -5.95
N ASP A 23 -8.26 -6.13 -5.19
CA ASP A 23 -7.04 -6.79 -4.72
C ASP A 23 -6.20 -7.34 -5.87
N ARG A 24 -6.83 -7.95 -6.89
CA ARG A 24 -6.14 -8.43 -8.10
C ARG A 24 -5.44 -7.29 -8.84
N LEU A 25 -6.17 -6.20 -9.13
CA LEU A 25 -5.62 -5.05 -9.85
C LEU A 25 -4.46 -4.39 -9.07
N ALA A 26 -4.63 -4.25 -7.76
CA ALA A 26 -3.60 -3.70 -6.90
C ALA A 26 -2.36 -4.60 -6.80
N ASP A 27 -2.55 -5.93 -6.79
CA ASP A 27 -1.45 -6.89 -6.81
C ASP A 27 -0.67 -6.87 -8.12
N GLU A 28 -1.37 -6.76 -9.26
CA GLU A 28 -0.74 -6.58 -10.57
C GLU A 28 0.09 -5.31 -10.62
N ALA A 29 -0.46 -4.18 -10.16
CA ALA A 29 0.27 -2.91 -10.15
C ALA A 29 1.49 -2.95 -9.21
N TYR A 30 1.31 -3.42 -7.97
CA TYR A 30 2.40 -3.46 -7.00
C TYR A 30 3.50 -4.46 -7.40
N LYS A 31 3.15 -5.61 -7.99
CA LYS A 31 4.15 -6.59 -8.47
C LYS A 31 5.05 -6.02 -9.55
N ARG A 32 4.53 -5.21 -10.47
CA ARG A 32 5.35 -4.57 -11.51
C ARG A 32 6.39 -3.63 -10.89
N GLN A 33 5.94 -2.78 -9.97
CA GLN A 33 6.83 -1.88 -9.22
C GLN A 33 7.90 -2.64 -8.43
N LEU A 34 7.52 -3.71 -7.73
CA LEU A 34 8.44 -4.49 -6.92
C LEU A 34 9.46 -5.25 -7.79
N ALA A 35 9.04 -5.76 -8.96
CA ALA A 35 9.92 -6.46 -9.89
C ALA A 35 11.04 -5.56 -10.44
N ALA A 36 10.75 -4.27 -10.65
CA ALA A 36 11.78 -3.28 -11.01
C ALA A 36 12.66 -2.91 -9.82
N PHE A 37 12.08 -2.78 -8.62
CA PHE A 37 12.79 -2.32 -7.44
C PHE A 37 13.78 -3.32 -6.84
N VAL A 38 13.37 -4.58 -6.65
CA VAL A 38 14.16 -5.58 -5.92
C VAL A 38 15.58 -5.76 -6.50
N PRO A 39 15.77 -5.91 -7.83
CA PRO A 39 17.11 -6.04 -8.40
C PRO A 39 18.00 -4.83 -8.05
N ILE A 40 17.45 -3.62 -8.17
CA ILE A 40 18.21 -2.38 -7.95
C ILE A 40 18.58 -2.24 -6.48
N ALA A 41 17.64 -2.43 -5.57
CA ALA A 41 17.87 -2.32 -4.12
C ALA A 41 18.89 -3.33 -3.59
N THR A 42 19.04 -4.49 -4.24
CA THR A 42 20.07 -5.48 -3.86
C THR A 42 21.47 -5.15 -4.37
N THR A 43 21.60 -4.23 -5.31
CA THR A 43 22.89 -3.86 -5.93
C THR A 43 23.35 -2.44 -5.60
N ASP A 44 22.41 -1.55 -5.27
CA ASP A 44 22.69 -0.17 -4.89
C ASP A 44 22.94 -0.08 -3.38
N GLU A 45 24.13 0.40 -3.00
CA GLU A 45 24.57 0.45 -1.60
C GLU A 45 23.72 1.43 -0.75
N LEU A 46 23.25 2.52 -1.34
CA LEU A 46 22.46 3.52 -0.63
C LEU A 46 21.05 3.01 -0.38
N LEU A 47 20.42 2.38 -1.37
CA LEU A 47 19.11 1.74 -1.20
C LEU A 47 19.19 0.54 -0.24
N GLY A 48 20.22 -0.29 -0.36
CA GLY A 48 20.42 -1.42 0.55
C GLY A 48 20.50 -0.95 2.00
N LYS A 49 21.34 0.05 2.28
CA LYS A 49 21.45 0.64 3.63
C LYS A 49 20.17 1.31 4.10
N PHE A 50 19.49 2.07 3.24
CA PHE A 50 18.22 2.70 3.58
C PHE A 50 17.20 1.66 4.07
N VAL A 51 17.12 0.52 3.38
CA VAL A 51 16.18 -0.52 3.74
C VAL A 51 16.55 -1.21 5.07
N ASP A 52 17.83 -1.38 5.36
CA ASP A 52 18.32 -2.02 6.59
C ASP A 52 18.34 -1.07 7.81
N ASP A 53 18.67 0.21 7.63
CA ASP A 53 18.85 1.22 8.70
C ASP A 53 17.54 1.61 9.41
N HIS A 54 16.39 1.36 8.79
CA HIS A 54 15.09 1.56 9.43
C HIS A 54 14.75 0.48 10.48
N GLY A 55 15.66 -0.45 10.79
CA GLY A 55 15.59 -1.33 11.97
C GLY A 55 14.61 -2.50 11.87
N ASP A 56 13.71 -2.48 10.90
CA ASP A 56 12.67 -3.51 10.69
C ASP A 56 13.03 -4.51 9.57
N GLY A 57 14.16 -4.29 8.88
CA GLY A 57 14.65 -5.09 7.75
C GLY A 57 13.80 -4.96 6.47
N LEU A 58 14.33 -5.50 5.36
CA LEU A 58 13.71 -5.48 4.02
C LEU A 58 12.20 -5.74 4.00
N ARG A 59 11.75 -6.75 4.73
CA ARG A 59 10.36 -7.22 4.69
C ARG A 59 9.37 -6.18 5.23
N ASP A 60 9.73 -5.48 6.29
CA ASP A 60 8.80 -4.58 6.98
C ASP A 60 8.80 -3.21 6.33
N THR A 61 9.95 -2.74 5.83
CA THR A 61 10.02 -1.60 4.91
C THR A 61 9.13 -1.85 3.68
N PHE A 62 9.24 -3.00 3.00
CA PHE A 62 8.37 -3.30 1.86
C PHE A 62 6.89 -3.27 2.18
N ARG A 63 6.51 -3.78 3.35
CA ARG A 63 5.11 -3.78 3.78
C ARG A 63 4.59 -2.38 4.03
N TRP A 64 5.38 -1.52 4.65
CA TRP A 64 5.01 -0.13 4.90
C TRP A 64 4.79 0.63 3.58
N PHE A 65 5.69 0.46 2.62
CA PHE A 65 5.54 1.01 1.27
C PHE A 65 4.35 0.43 0.51
N GLU A 66 4.13 -0.90 0.59
CA GLU A 66 2.97 -1.56 0.00
C GLU A 66 1.69 -0.89 0.48
N LEU A 67 1.53 -0.69 1.80
CA LEU A 67 0.31 -0.13 2.36
C LEU A 67 0.03 1.30 1.87
N GLN A 68 1.04 2.15 1.79
CA GLN A 68 0.87 3.53 1.30
C GLN A 68 0.59 3.59 -0.21
N PHE A 69 1.27 2.73 -0.98
CA PHE A 69 0.99 2.58 -2.40
C PHE A 69 -0.46 2.14 -2.62
N LEU A 70 -0.91 1.14 -1.86
CA LEU A 70 -2.27 0.62 -1.93
C LEU A 70 -3.31 1.66 -1.52
N TRP A 71 -3.01 2.55 -0.57
CA TRP A 71 -3.91 3.65 -0.23
C TRP A 71 -4.23 4.50 -1.45
N GLY A 72 -3.21 4.97 -2.16
CA GLY A 72 -3.37 5.76 -3.38
C GLY A 72 -4.04 4.98 -4.50
N PHE A 73 -3.67 3.71 -4.68
CA PHE A 73 -4.30 2.86 -5.68
C PHE A 73 -5.81 2.68 -5.42
N PHE A 74 -6.17 2.36 -4.18
CA PHE A 74 -7.57 2.17 -3.81
C PHE A 74 -8.35 3.49 -3.79
N HIS A 75 -7.70 4.62 -3.53
CA HIS A 75 -8.31 5.93 -3.69
C HIS A 75 -8.90 6.14 -5.09
N GLU A 76 -8.16 5.75 -6.13
CA GLU A 76 -8.67 5.82 -7.51
C GLU A 76 -9.69 4.73 -7.79
N TYR A 77 -9.40 3.49 -7.40
CA TYR A 77 -10.30 2.36 -7.63
C TYR A 77 -11.71 2.62 -7.06
N VAL A 78 -11.81 3.10 -5.82
CA VAL A 78 -13.11 3.30 -5.18
C VAL A 78 -13.94 4.41 -5.82
N GLN A 79 -13.31 5.34 -6.54
CA GLN A 79 -14.01 6.37 -7.30
C GLN A 79 -14.61 5.84 -8.61
N THR A 80 -14.09 4.74 -9.14
CA THR A 80 -14.65 4.09 -10.34
C THR A 80 -15.96 3.33 -10.07
N ARG A 81 -16.36 3.21 -8.79
CA ARG A 81 -17.48 2.39 -8.33
C ARG A 81 -18.45 3.22 -7.51
N GLN A 82 -19.73 2.83 -7.55
CA GLN A 82 -20.73 3.40 -6.65
C GLN A 82 -20.81 2.56 -5.38
N PHE A 83 -20.21 3.07 -4.30
CA PHE A 83 -20.36 2.50 -2.97
C PHE A 83 -21.39 3.29 -2.16
N PRO A 84 -22.22 2.62 -1.33
CA PRO A 84 -23.16 3.29 -0.43
C PRO A 84 -22.47 3.94 0.79
N THR A 85 -21.17 3.69 0.97
CA THR A 85 -20.34 4.21 2.06
C THR A 85 -19.35 5.23 1.53
N ASN A 86 -18.79 6.07 2.40
CA ASN A 86 -17.73 6.99 1.99
C ASN A 86 -16.51 6.24 1.39
N GLY A 87 -15.77 6.92 0.51
CA GLY A 87 -14.61 6.33 -0.18
C GLY A 87 -13.50 5.89 0.78
N PHE A 88 -13.23 6.69 1.81
CA PHE A 88 -12.18 6.40 2.80
C PHE A 88 -12.39 5.07 3.55
N SER A 89 -13.59 4.84 4.07
CA SER A 89 -13.93 3.57 4.72
C SER A 89 -13.84 2.41 3.74
N ARG A 90 -14.06 2.63 2.44
CA ARG A 90 -13.88 1.56 1.44
C ARG A 90 -12.42 1.24 1.20
N ILE A 91 -11.54 2.24 1.13
CA ILE A 91 -10.09 2.03 1.04
C ILE A 91 -9.61 1.15 2.19
N LEU A 92 -10.02 1.47 3.43
CA LEU A 92 -9.68 0.67 4.61
C LEU A 92 -10.16 -0.78 4.50
N VAL A 93 -11.38 -1.01 4.01
CA VAL A 93 -11.90 -2.38 3.82
C VAL A 93 -11.05 -3.16 2.81
N HIS A 94 -10.62 -2.53 1.71
CA HIS A 94 -9.71 -3.17 0.75
C HIS A 94 -8.35 -3.51 1.36
N ILE A 95 -7.76 -2.60 2.12
CA ILE A 95 -6.49 -2.83 2.82
C ILE A 95 -6.61 -3.96 3.85
N ILE A 96 -7.67 -3.94 4.68
CA ILE A 96 -7.92 -4.98 5.67
C ILE A 96 -8.10 -6.34 5.00
N HIS A 97 -8.88 -6.41 3.92
CA HIS A 97 -9.07 -7.62 3.13
C HIS A 97 -7.72 -8.18 2.67
N ARG A 98 -6.87 -7.34 2.07
CA ARG A 98 -5.54 -7.76 1.62
C ARG A 98 -4.64 -8.20 2.76
N LEU A 99 -4.60 -7.47 3.87
CA LEU A 99 -3.80 -7.82 5.05
C LEU A 99 -4.18 -9.19 5.63
N ILE A 100 -5.46 -9.54 5.61
CA ILE A 100 -5.93 -10.87 6.03
C ILE A 100 -5.53 -11.94 5.01
N HIS A 101 -5.85 -11.73 3.74
CA HIS A 101 -5.75 -12.79 2.73
C HIS A 101 -4.33 -12.99 2.17
N LYS A 102 -3.56 -11.91 2.00
CA LYS A 102 -2.19 -11.95 1.46
C LYS A 102 -1.13 -12.06 2.55
N HIS A 103 -1.33 -11.38 3.68
CA HIS A 103 -0.33 -11.32 4.76
C HIS A 103 -0.66 -12.23 5.96
N GLY A 104 -1.82 -12.91 5.95
CA GLY A 104 -2.20 -13.85 6.99
C GLY A 104 -2.49 -13.21 8.34
N LEU A 105 -2.75 -11.89 8.37
CA LEU A 105 -3.09 -11.20 9.60
C LEU A 105 -4.50 -11.61 10.06
N ASN A 106 -4.72 -11.64 11.37
CA ASN A 106 -6.09 -11.70 11.88
C ASN A 106 -6.78 -10.33 11.71
N LEU A 107 -8.11 -10.30 11.87
CA LEU A 107 -8.90 -9.08 11.67
C LEU A 107 -8.45 -7.92 12.57
N THR A 108 -8.11 -8.17 13.83
CA THR A 108 -7.65 -7.13 14.76
C THR A 108 -6.34 -6.52 14.27
N GLN A 109 -5.35 -7.36 13.93
CA GLN A 109 -4.06 -6.91 13.40
C GLN A 109 -4.21 -6.14 12.09
N ALA A 110 -5.05 -6.64 11.18
CA ALA A 110 -5.29 -5.99 9.89
C ALA A 110 -5.96 -4.62 10.07
N ARG A 111 -6.94 -4.52 10.97
CA ARG A 111 -7.62 -3.26 11.28
C ARG A 111 -6.64 -2.26 11.91
N ASP A 112 -5.86 -2.68 12.90
CA ASP A 112 -4.96 -1.78 13.60
C ASP A 112 -3.86 -1.25 12.66
N ALA A 113 -3.34 -2.09 11.76
CA ALA A 113 -2.41 -1.65 10.71
C ALA A 113 -3.05 -0.68 9.70
N ALA A 114 -4.30 -0.92 9.30
CA ALA A 114 -5.02 -0.03 8.40
C ALA A 114 -5.31 1.35 9.03
N LEU A 115 -5.59 1.38 10.35
CA LEU A 115 -5.77 2.63 11.10
C LEU A 115 -4.46 3.40 11.27
N GLN A 116 -3.34 2.72 11.48
CA GLN A 116 -2.02 3.37 11.49
C GLN A 116 -1.71 4.04 10.14
N LEU A 117 -2.13 3.42 9.04
CA LEU A 117 -1.99 4.00 7.71
C LEU A 117 -2.87 5.25 7.53
N GLU A 118 -4.10 5.24 8.04
CA GLU A 118 -4.97 6.41 8.07
C GLU A 118 -4.36 7.55 8.91
N ASP A 119 -3.71 7.25 10.03
CA ASP A 119 -3.01 8.24 10.83
C ASP A 119 -1.87 8.93 10.06
N LEU A 120 -1.13 8.18 9.23
CA LEU A 120 -0.07 8.75 8.38
C LEU A 120 -0.65 9.70 7.33
N TYR A 121 -1.76 9.33 6.70
CA TYR A 121 -2.50 10.20 5.79
C TYR A 121 -2.94 11.51 6.48
N ASN A 122 -3.55 11.40 7.65
CA ASN A 122 -4.07 12.54 8.40
C ASN A 122 -2.97 13.49 8.90
N LYS A 123 -1.75 12.97 9.12
CA LYS A 123 -0.59 13.77 9.51
C LYS A 123 0.09 14.48 8.33
N ALA A 124 -0.40 14.28 7.10
CA ALA A 124 0.21 14.82 5.88
C ALA A 124 1.72 14.49 5.80
N ASP A 125 2.06 13.23 6.10
CA ASP A 125 3.44 12.76 6.00
C ASP A 125 3.91 12.86 4.54
N GLY A 126 5.05 13.54 4.31
CA GLY A 126 5.54 13.80 2.95
C GLY A 126 5.93 12.52 2.19
N ASN A 127 6.38 11.48 2.89
CA ASN A 127 6.71 10.21 2.27
C ASN A 127 5.42 9.47 1.89
N PHE A 128 4.43 9.50 2.78
CA PHE A 128 3.09 8.99 2.50
C PHE A 128 2.51 9.60 1.23
N GLU A 129 2.55 10.93 1.09
CA GLU A 129 1.99 11.62 -0.08
C GLU A 129 2.68 11.16 -1.37
N LEU A 130 4.02 11.11 -1.40
CA LEU A 130 4.78 10.66 -2.56
C LEU A 130 4.44 9.23 -2.98
N ILE A 131 4.36 8.31 -2.02
CA ILE A 131 4.11 6.89 -2.30
C ILE A 131 2.63 6.66 -2.68
N SER A 132 1.70 7.38 -2.03
CA SER A 132 0.28 7.37 -2.37
C SER A 132 0.04 7.92 -3.78
N GLU A 133 0.67 9.02 -4.17
CA GLU A 133 0.56 9.57 -5.53
C GLU A 133 1.08 8.59 -6.59
N LEU A 134 2.16 7.84 -6.30
CA LEU A 134 2.60 6.75 -7.16
C LEU A 134 1.50 5.68 -7.31
N GLY A 135 0.85 5.30 -6.22
CA GLY A 135 -0.29 4.38 -6.23
C GLY A 135 -1.43 4.86 -7.12
N LYS A 136 -1.82 6.13 -7.01
CA LYS A 136 -2.86 6.75 -7.86
C LYS A 136 -2.47 6.71 -9.34
N LYS A 137 -1.25 7.12 -9.67
CA LYS A 137 -0.77 7.12 -11.06
C LYS A 137 -0.71 5.71 -11.64
N SER A 138 -0.28 4.72 -10.85
CA SER A 138 -0.19 3.31 -11.26
C SER A 138 -1.55 2.66 -11.54
N PHE A 139 -2.64 3.23 -11.02
CA PHE A 139 -4.00 2.83 -11.37
C PHE A 139 -4.36 3.23 -12.81
N HIS A 140 -3.92 4.41 -13.26
CA HIS A 140 -4.25 4.96 -14.57
C HIS A 140 -3.23 4.62 -15.66
N ASP A 141 -1.97 4.43 -15.28
CA ASP A 141 -0.86 4.25 -16.22
C ASP A 141 -0.02 3.02 -15.88
N HIS A 142 -0.11 2.01 -16.75
CA HIS A 142 0.62 0.76 -16.62
C HIS A 142 2.08 0.85 -17.08
N SER A 143 2.53 1.99 -17.60
CA SER A 143 3.92 2.18 -18.07
C SER A 143 4.87 2.66 -16.97
N LEU A 144 4.36 2.97 -15.77
CA LEU A 144 5.12 3.53 -14.66
C LEU A 144 5.94 2.48 -13.86
N ASP A 145 6.27 1.34 -14.45
CA ASP A 145 6.78 0.16 -13.73
C ASP A 145 8.09 0.39 -12.94
N ASP A 146 8.88 1.42 -13.28
CA ASP A 146 10.13 1.78 -12.58
C ASP A 146 10.00 2.95 -11.59
N ALA A 147 8.81 3.54 -11.45
CA ALA A 147 8.63 4.78 -10.69
C ALA A 147 8.85 4.58 -9.18
N MET A 148 8.61 3.38 -8.65
CA MET A 148 8.95 3.03 -7.27
C MET A 148 10.44 3.18 -6.98
N VAL A 149 11.32 2.81 -7.91
CA VAL A 149 12.77 2.99 -7.76
C VAL A 149 13.11 4.45 -7.56
N THR A 150 12.53 5.32 -8.39
CA THR A 150 12.78 6.77 -8.32
C THR A 150 12.30 7.35 -6.98
N VAL A 151 11.12 6.94 -6.51
CA VAL A 151 10.58 7.39 -5.23
C VAL A 151 11.47 6.93 -4.07
N PHE A 152 11.81 5.65 -3.99
CA PHE A 152 12.72 5.13 -2.97
C PHE A 152 14.08 5.83 -3.00
N MET A 153 14.58 6.10 -4.21
CA MET A 153 15.88 6.72 -4.36
C MET A 153 15.88 8.17 -3.85
N ALA A 154 14.82 8.91 -4.16
CA ALA A 154 14.62 10.26 -3.64
C ALA A 154 14.51 10.27 -2.10
N LEU A 155 13.78 9.31 -1.53
CA LEU A 155 13.61 9.17 -0.08
C LEU A 155 14.93 8.84 0.62
N ALA A 156 15.67 7.85 0.11
CA ALA A 156 16.97 7.47 0.67
C ALA A 156 17.99 8.62 0.62
N VAL A 157 17.99 9.40 -0.48
CA VAL A 157 18.85 10.60 -0.59
C VAL A 157 18.42 11.71 0.37
N ALA A 158 17.11 11.95 0.53
CA ALA A 158 16.61 12.97 1.45
C ALA A 158 17.00 12.66 2.90
N LEU A 159 16.78 11.42 3.35
CA LEU A 159 17.13 11.00 4.71
C LEU A 159 18.64 10.96 4.95
N ALA A 160 19.44 10.55 3.97
CA ALA A 160 20.90 10.61 4.08
C ALA A 160 21.39 12.04 4.33
N LYS A 161 20.84 13.02 3.61
CA LYS A 161 21.16 14.45 3.80
C LYS A 161 20.75 14.97 5.17
N GLU A 162 19.60 14.57 5.69
CA GLU A 162 19.16 14.95 7.04
C GLU A 162 20.10 14.40 8.12
N ARG A 163 20.57 13.17 7.95
CA ARG A 163 21.50 12.49 8.87
C ARG A 163 22.90 13.12 8.85
N ASP A 164 23.38 13.49 7.67
CA ASP A 164 24.68 14.18 7.51
C ASP A 164 24.60 15.65 8.01
N GLY A 165 23.45 16.30 7.82
CA GLY A 165 23.20 17.68 8.26
C GLY A 165 22.97 17.85 9.77
N THR A 166 22.68 16.77 10.51
CA THR A 166 22.53 16.78 11.97
C THR A 166 23.83 16.56 12.74
N SER A 167 24.97 16.37 12.05
CA SER A 167 26.30 16.19 12.68
C SER A 167 27.03 17.50 13.04
N THR A 168 26.35 18.65 13.07
CA THR A 168 26.94 19.93 13.52
C THR A 168 26.06 20.62 14.54
N THR A 169 26.07 20.15 15.78
CA THR A 169 25.86 20.95 17.00
C THR A 169 26.50 20.26 18.20
#